data_AF-A0A495Z2L5-F1
#
_entry.id   AF-A0A495Z2L5-F1
#
_cell.length_a   1.000
_cell.length_b   1.000
_cell.length_c   1.000
_cell.angle_alpha   90.00
_cell.angle_beta   90.00
_cell.angle_gamma   90.00
#
_symmetry.space_group_name_H-M   'P 1'
#
loop_
_entity.id
_entity.type
_entity.pdbx_description
1 polymer ?
#
loop_
_entity_poly.entity_id
_entity_poly.type
_entity_poly.pdbx_seq_one_letter_code
_entity_poly.pdbx_strand_id
1 'polypeptide(L)'
;MKNQIDEILEEEQAAAMLENIRDYVSENGAYAAKIKAISEETLLQIFESKKYSIKTKYGAVEMLVEQNSTRIVAPLLQFLNSFFNFELDSEDDLPETAIHLSSFATYLGYIPTLETYEGLKKFLNRLLAENPGHKQIFLNNIIISLARVSIKLSMMDAIPLLRAAISYIAYPPDTNDLRIMIGYFDDLNDPESIKKILTEHVRIGMGDIEYKCLNLLQKYDPDFVKQWQVENWR
;
A
#
# COMPACT_ATOMS: atom_id res chain seq x y z
N MET A 1 32.51 -20.91 -13.84
CA MET A 1 32.53 -19.93 -14.95
C MET A 1 31.32 -20.06 -15.87
N LYS A 2 31.02 -21.21 -16.50
CA LYS A 2 29.85 -21.34 -17.40
C LYS A 2 28.51 -21.04 -16.69
N ASN A 3 28.28 -21.65 -15.51
CA ASN A 3 27.06 -21.42 -14.73
C ASN A 3 26.85 -19.97 -14.27
N GLN A 4 27.93 -19.24 -13.95
CA GLN A 4 27.82 -17.84 -13.53
C GLN A 4 27.44 -16.92 -14.68
N ILE A 5 27.88 -17.23 -15.91
CA ILE A 5 27.50 -16.45 -17.10
C ILE A 5 26.03 -16.72 -17.43
N ASP A 6 25.59 -17.98 -17.31
CA ASP A 6 24.19 -18.36 -17.55
C ASP A 6 23.24 -17.72 -16.52
N GLU A 7 23.63 -17.68 -15.24
CA GLU A 7 22.89 -16.99 -14.17
C GLU A 7 22.77 -15.47 -14.42
N ILE A 8 23.86 -14.81 -14.83
CA ILE A 8 23.84 -13.36 -15.15
C ILE A 8 22.93 -13.08 -16.35
N LEU A 9 22.98 -13.92 -17.39
CA LEU A 9 22.15 -13.76 -18.58
C LEU A 9 20.66 -13.96 -18.25
N GLU A 10 20.32 -14.88 -17.36
CA GLU A 10 18.96 -15.09 -16.88
C GLU A 10 18.45 -13.88 -16.09
N GLU A 11 19.27 -13.32 -15.19
CA GLU A 11 18.95 -12.11 -14.41
C GLU A 11 18.69 -10.90 -15.33
N GLU A 12 19.54 -10.68 -16.33
CA GLU A 12 19.39 -9.54 -17.25
C GLU A 12 18.17 -9.68 -18.17
N GLN A 13 17.86 -10.90 -18.62
CA GLN A 13 16.65 -11.17 -19.40
C GLN A 13 15.39 -10.98 -18.56
N ALA A 14 15.39 -11.49 -17.32
CA ALA A 14 14.30 -11.30 -16.38
C ALA A 14 14.08 -9.81 -16.08
N ALA A 15 15.15 -9.05 -15.81
CA ALA A 15 15.07 -7.62 -15.54
C ALA A 15 14.44 -6.84 -16.71
N ALA A 16 14.83 -7.14 -17.95
CA ALA A 16 14.28 -6.50 -19.15
C ALA A 16 12.77 -6.82 -19.34
N MET A 17 12.34 -8.04 -18.99
CA MET A 17 10.93 -8.41 -19.01
C MET A 17 10.13 -7.68 -17.93
N LEU A 18 10.66 -7.59 -16.71
CA LEU A 18 9.99 -6.94 -15.58
C LEU A 18 9.86 -5.43 -15.76
N GLU A 19 10.81 -4.79 -16.44
CA GLU A 19 10.76 -3.35 -16.71
C GLU A 19 9.53 -2.93 -17.52
N ASN A 20 8.93 -3.83 -18.30
CA ASN A 20 7.74 -3.55 -19.12
C ASN A 20 6.59 -4.51 -18.79
N ILE A 21 6.52 -4.95 -17.53
CA ILE A 21 5.55 -5.96 -17.08
C ILE A 21 4.10 -5.61 -17.44
N ARG A 22 3.70 -4.34 -17.33
CA ARG A 22 2.33 -3.90 -17.64
C ARG A 22 1.99 -3.96 -19.13
N ASP A 23 2.97 -3.69 -19.99
CA ASP A 23 2.81 -3.80 -21.45
C ASP A 23 2.69 -5.27 -21.86
N TYR A 24 3.39 -6.18 -21.15
CA TYR A 24 3.39 -7.60 -21.46
C TYR A 24 2.20 -8.39 -20.90
N VAL A 25 1.73 -8.05 -19.69
CA VAL A 25 0.61 -8.77 -19.05
C VAL A 25 -0.73 -8.48 -19.73
N SER A 26 -0.87 -7.32 -20.38
CA SER A 26 -2.11 -6.92 -21.06
C SER A 26 -2.20 -7.41 -22.51
N GLU A 27 -1.08 -7.59 -23.21
CA GLU A 27 -1.11 -7.81 -24.67
C GLU A 27 -0.71 -9.23 -25.13
N ASN A 28 -0.07 -10.06 -24.31
CA ASN A 28 0.52 -11.30 -24.82
C ASN A 28 0.61 -12.45 -23.81
N GLY A 29 -0.33 -13.40 -23.86
CA GLY A 29 -0.42 -14.53 -22.92
C GLY A 29 0.83 -15.43 -22.83
N ALA A 30 1.65 -15.49 -23.89
CA ALA A 30 2.93 -16.21 -23.86
C ALA A 30 4.01 -15.47 -23.06
N TYR A 31 4.01 -14.13 -23.06
CA TYR A 31 4.91 -13.33 -22.24
C TYR A 31 4.53 -13.38 -20.76
N ALA A 32 3.22 -13.37 -20.46
CA ALA A 32 2.74 -13.57 -19.10
C ALA A 32 3.22 -14.92 -18.50
N ALA A 33 3.24 -15.99 -19.29
CA ALA A 33 3.74 -17.29 -18.86
C ALA A 33 5.25 -17.27 -18.56
N LYS A 34 6.06 -16.56 -19.38
CA LYS A 34 7.51 -16.45 -19.16
C LYS A 34 7.85 -15.63 -17.92
N ILE A 35 7.16 -14.52 -17.70
CA ILE A 35 7.36 -13.68 -16.52
C ILE A 35 7.01 -14.47 -15.25
N LYS A 36 5.90 -15.23 -15.27
CA LYS A 36 5.51 -16.10 -14.15
C LYS A 36 6.47 -17.27 -13.90
N ALA A 37 7.27 -17.64 -14.88
CA ALA A 37 8.26 -18.71 -14.77
C ALA A 37 9.61 -18.23 -14.21
N ILE A 38 9.84 -16.92 -14.05
CA ILE A 38 11.05 -16.39 -13.43
C ILE A 38 11.14 -16.93 -12.00
N SER A 39 12.31 -17.46 -11.64
CA SER A 39 12.52 -18.07 -10.32
C SER A 39 12.44 -17.03 -9.19
N GLU A 40 11.93 -17.45 -8.03
CA GLU A 40 11.89 -16.62 -6.82
C GLU A 40 13.27 -16.03 -6.49
N GLU A 41 14.34 -16.82 -6.65
CA GLU A 41 15.71 -16.41 -6.36
C GLU A 41 16.18 -15.28 -7.29
N THR A 42 15.91 -15.40 -8.59
CA THR A 42 16.21 -14.35 -9.58
C THR A 42 15.43 -13.07 -9.27
N LEU A 43 14.16 -13.18 -8.88
CA LEU A 43 13.34 -12.02 -8.52
C LEU A 43 13.88 -11.31 -7.27
N LEU A 44 14.29 -12.06 -6.24
CA LEU A 44 14.91 -11.50 -5.05
C LEU A 44 16.23 -10.79 -5.38
N GLN A 45 17.08 -11.40 -6.20
CA GLN A 45 18.34 -10.81 -6.65
C GLN A 45 18.11 -9.49 -7.40
N ILE A 46 17.14 -9.45 -8.31
CA ILE A 46 16.74 -8.23 -9.02
C ILE A 46 16.23 -7.17 -8.03
N PHE A 47 15.38 -7.56 -7.08
CA PHE A 47 14.83 -6.63 -6.09
C PHE A 47 15.91 -6.02 -5.19
N GLU A 48 16.90 -6.80 -4.74
CA GLU A 48 17.94 -6.34 -3.81
C GLU A 48 19.08 -5.60 -4.53
N SER A 49 19.29 -5.87 -5.82
CA SER A 49 20.40 -5.29 -6.59
C SER A 49 20.27 -3.78 -6.81
N LYS A 50 21.36 -3.04 -6.59
CA LYS A 50 21.41 -1.59 -6.85
C LYS A 50 21.46 -1.24 -8.35
N LYS A 51 21.68 -2.23 -9.23
CA LYS A 51 21.77 -2.04 -10.68
C LYS A 51 20.43 -1.67 -11.31
N TYR A 52 19.33 -2.17 -10.76
CA TYR A 52 18.02 -2.08 -11.39
C TYR A 52 17.20 -0.88 -10.92
N SER A 53 16.40 -0.36 -11.85
CA SER A 53 15.49 0.76 -11.61
C SER A 53 14.38 0.39 -10.62
N ILE A 54 13.73 1.41 -10.07
CA ILE A 54 12.55 1.21 -9.22
C ILE A 54 11.43 0.49 -9.97
N LYS A 55 11.25 0.77 -11.27
CA LYS A 55 10.27 0.12 -12.13
C LYS A 55 10.51 -1.38 -12.24
N THR A 56 11.77 -1.80 -12.46
CA THR A 56 12.14 -3.23 -12.50
C THR A 56 11.96 -3.89 -11.14
N LYS A 57 12.37 -3.23 -10.05
CA LYS A 57 12.16 -3.72 -8.67
C LYS A 57 10.68 -3.89 -8.35
N TYR A 58 9.84 -2.96 -8.81
CA TYR A 58 8.39 -3.03 -8.66
C TYR A 58 7.82 -4.28 -9.34
N GLY A 59 8.21 -4.55 -10.60
CA GLY A 59 7.82 -5.79 -11.29
C GLY A 59 8.30 -7.05 -10.57
N ALA A 60 9.52 -7.03 -10.00
CA ALA A 60 10.03 -8.16 -9.23
C ALA A 60 9.17 -8.44 -7.98
N VAL A 61 8.81 -7.41 -7.22
CA VAL A 61 7.94 -7.55 -6.03
C VAL A 61 6.55 -8.02 -6.42
N GLU A 62 5.98 -7.50 -7.51
CA GLU A 62 4.68 -7.93 -8.02
C GLU A 62 4.66 -9.45 -8.26
N MET A 63 5.68 -9.97 -8.95
CA MET A 63 5.80 -11.40 -9.21
C MET A 63 6.09 -12.22 -7.96
N LEU A 64 6.91 -11.72 -7.03
CA LEU A 64 7.13 -12.39 -5.74
C LEU A 64 5.83 -12.51 -4.93
N VAL A 65 5.00 -11.47 -4.94
CA VAL A 65 3.67 -11.49 -4.31
C VAL A 65 2.73 -12.46 -5.01
N GLU A 66 2.67 -12.46 -6.35
CA GLU A 66 1.87 -13.44 -7.11
C GLU A 66 2.30 -14.89 -6.84
N GLN A 67 3.59 -15.12 -6.63
CA GLN A 67 4.15 -16.41 -6.25
C GLN A 67 3.95 -16.75 -4.76
N ASN A 68 3.31 -15.88 -3.97
CA ASN A 68 3.14 -15.99 -2.52
C ASN A 68 4.46 -16.13 -1.75
N SER A 69 5.56 -15.56 -2.26
CA SER A 69 6.84 -15.54 -1.57
C SER A 69 6.75 -14.71 -0.30
N THR A 70 7.14 -15.29 0.84
CA THR A 70 7.33 -14.56 2.09
C THR A 70 8.76 -14.08 2.27
N ARG A 71 9.73 -14.57 1.46
CA ARG A 71 11.15 -14.19 1.54
C ARG A 71 11.37 -12.71 1.22
N ILE A 72 10.47 -12.10 0.46
CA ILE A 72 10.51 -10.67 0.10
C ILE A 72 10.15 -9.73 1.26
N VAL A 73 9.51 -10.21 2.34
CA VAL A 73 8.98 -9.34 3.42
C VAL A 73 10.09 -8.51 4.08
N ALA A 74 11.15 -9.16 4.58
CA ALA A 74 12.27 -8.47 5.21
C ALA A 74 12.97 -7.47 4.27
N PRO A 75 13.39 -7.87 3.05
CA PRO A 75 14.00 -6.97 2.08
C PRO A 75 13.09 -5.79 1.73
N LEU A 76 11.78 -6.02 1.56
CA LEU A 76 10.81 -4.99 1.19
C LEU A 76 10.58 -3.97 2.32
N LEU A 77 10.49 -4.45 3.57
CA LEU A 77 10.45 -3.58 4.74
C LEU A 77 11.73 -2.76 4.88
N GLN A 78 12.90 -3.35 4.65
CA GLN A 78 14.17 -2.62 4.67
C GLN A 78 14.22 -1.57 3.57
N PHE A 79 13.75 -1.91 2.37
CA PHE A 79 13.66 -0.99 1.24
C PHE A 79 12.77 0.20 1.58
N LEU A 80 11.55 -0.01 2.08
CA LEU A 80 10.66 1.08 2.52
C LEU A 80 11.30 1.96 3.61
N ASN A 81 11.97 1.35 4.58
CA ASN A 81 12.67 2.10 5.63
C ASN A 81 13.82 2.97 5.08
N SER A 82 14.44 2.59 3.96
CA SER A 82 15.50 3.40 3.35
C SER A 82 14.99 4.72 2.75
N PHE A 83 13.70 4.80 2.40
CA PHE A 83 13.07 6.01 1.89
C PHE A 83 12.44 6.88 2.98
N PHE A 84 12.46 6.43 4.25
CA PHE A 84 11.84 7.16 5.36
C PHE A 84 12.39 8.58 5.56
N ASN A 85 13.68 8.79 5.26
CA ASN A 85 14.35 10.09 5.36
C ASN A 85 14.70 10.67 3.97
N PHE A 86 14.03 10.20 2.91
CA PHE A 86 14.32 10.71 1.57
C PHE A 86 13.85 12.18 1.45
N GLU A 87 14.77 13.08 1.13
CA GLU A 87 14.44 14.48 0.85
C GLU A 87 13.96 14.57 -0.60
N LEU A 88 12.71 15.01 -0.80
CA LEU A 88 12.20 15.34 -2.12
C LEU A 88 12.53 16.81 -2.38
N ASP A 89 13.49 17.06 -3.27
CA ASP A 89 13.77 18.40 -3.75
C ASP A 89 12.61 18.88 -4.64
N SER A 90 11.76 19.73 -4.06
CA SER A 90 10.68 20.51 -4.70
C SER A 90 9.43 19.76 -5.19
N GLU A 91 8.28 20.42 -5.01
CA GLU A 91 6.91 19.91 -5.22
C GLU A 91 6.49 19.74 -6.70
N ASP A 92 7.36 20.08 -7.66
CA ASP A 92 7.00 20.10 -9.09
C ASP A 92 7.36 18.82 -9.85
N ASP A 93 8.19 17.94 -9.28
CA ASP A 93 8.52 16.63 -9.84
C ASP A 93 8.46 15.60 -8.71
N LEU A 94 7.27 15.12 -8.34
CA LEU A 94 7.18 13.81 -7.69
C LEU A 94 7.73 12.82 -8.72
N PRO A 95 8.98 12.33 -8.59
CA PRO A 95 9.56 11.55 -9.66
C PRO A 95 8.72 10.29 -9.81
N GLU A 96 8.72 9.63 -10.98
CA GLU A 96 8.10 8.30 -11.18
C GLU A 96 8.38 7.34 -10.01
N THR A 97 9.57 7.48 -9.40
CA THR A 97 9.98 7.02 -8.08
C THR A 97 8.90 7.13 -6.98
N ALA A 98 8.34 8.30 -6.69
CA ALA A 98 7.39 8.52 -5.60
C ALA A 98 6.07 7.72 -5.76
N ILE A 99 5.54 7.64 -6.98
CA ILE A 99 4.32 6.86 -7.29
C ILE A 99 4.59 5.36 -7.10
N HIS A 100 5.75 4.87 -7.54
CA HIS A 100 6.12 3.47 -7.33
C HIS A 100 6.52 3.17 -5.88
N LEU A 101 7.09 4.14 -5.17
CA LEU A 101 7.52 4.01 -3.76
C LEU A 101 6.35 3.71 -2.85
N SER A 102 5.24 4.44 -2.99
CA SER A 102 4.02 4.15 -2.22
C SER A 102 3.44 2.79 -2.56
N SER A 103 3.62 2.31 -3.80
CA SER A 103 3.04 1.04 -4.27
C SER A 103 3.71 -0.20 -3.66
N PHE A 104 4.96 -0.10 -3.20
CA PHE A 104 5.62 -1.18 -2.45
C PHE A 104 4.96 -1.44 -1.09
N ALA A 105 4.43 -0.40 -0.43
CA ALA A 105 3.67 -0.56 0.79
C ALA A 105 2.41 -1.40 0.54
N THR A 106 1.74 -1.19 -0.60
CA THR A 106 0.56 -1.96 -1.02
C THR A 106 0.84 -3.46 -1.14
N TYR A 107 2.04 -3.83 -1.64
CA TYR A 107 2.43 -5.22 -1.80
C TYR A 107 2.60 -5.97 -0.48
N LEU A 108 3.12 -5.30 0.55
CA LEU A 108 3.13 -5.88 1.91
C LEU A 108 1.73 -6.26 2.37
N GLY A 109 0.71 -5.47 2.03
CA GLY A 109 -0.69 -5.78 2.33
C GLY A 109 -1.18 -7.13 1.76
N TYR A 110 -0.54 -7.67 0.73
CA TYR A 110 -0.88 -8.96 0.12
C TYR A 110 -0.13 -10.17 0.72
N ILE A 111 0.81 -9.93 1.65
CA ILE A 111 1.61 -11.00 2.29
C ILE A 111 1.27 -11.05 3.78
N PRO A 112 0.17 -11.71 4.19
CA PRO A 112 -0.31 -11.67 5.57
C PRO A 112 0.53 -12.59 6.47
N THR A 113 1.69 -12.10 6.91
CA THR A 113 2.54 -12.75 7.92
C THR A 113 2.66 -11.85 9.15
N LEU A 114 3.03 -12.43 10.29
CA LEU A 114 3.30 -11.66 11.51
C LEU A 114 4.41 -10.62 11.29
N GLU A 115 5.43 -10.96 10.49
CA GLU A 115 6.51 -10.05 10.15
C GLU A 115 6.01 -8.84 9.36
N THR A 116 5.15 -9.06 8.36
CA THR A 116 4.49 -7.97 7.63
C THR A 116 3.67 -7.08 8.58
N TYR A 117 2.88 -7.69 9.46
CA TYR A 117 2.04 -6.96 10.42
C TYR A 117 2.87 -6.05 11.33
N GLU A 118 3.88 -6.61 12.01
CA GLU A 118 4.75 -5.85 12.92
C GLU A 118 5.59 -4.82 12.16
N GLY A 119 6.07 -5.16 10.96
CA GLY A 119 6.82 -4.25 10.09
C GLY A 119 6.00 -3.02 9.68
N LEU A 120 4.78 -3.23 9.17
CA LEU A 120 3.86 -2.16 8.78
C LEU A 120 3.44 -1.29 9.97
N LYS A 121 3.10 -1.93 11.10
CA LYS A 121 2.74 -1.24 12.35
C LYS A 121 3.90 -0.37 12.86
N LYS A 122 5.12 -0.89 12.88
CA LYS A 122 6.33 -0.14 13.27
C LYS A 122 6.57 1.03 12.31
N PHE A 123 6.45 0.81 11.00
CA PHE A 123 6.66 1.85 10.00
C PHE A 123 5.63 2.98 10.12
N LEU A 124 4.34 2.64 10.28
CA LEU A 124 3.27 3.63 10.50
C LEU A 124 3.51 4.44 11.78
N ASN A 125 3.89 3.76 12.87
CA ASN A 125 4.21 4.44 14.13
C ASN A 125 5.36 5.44 13.97
N ARG A 126 6.40 5.08 13.21
CA ARG A 126 7.50 6.00 12.89
C ARG A 126 7.04 7.18 12.04
N LEU A 127 6.22 6.95 11.00
CA LEU A 127 5.68 8.03 10.16
C LEU A 127 4.92 9.08 10.98
N LEU A 128 4.16 8.63 11.98
CA LEU A 128 3.39 9.51 12.86
C LEU A 128 4.25 10.20 13.93
N ALA A 129 5.27 9.52 14.45
CA ALA A 129 6.11 10.05 15.53
C ALA A 129 7.23 10.98 15.04
N GLU A 130 7.91 10.61 13.95
CA GLU A 130 9.07 11.35 13.40
C GLU A 130 8.64 12.37 12.34
N ASN A 131 7.42 12.25 11.80
CA ASN A 131 6.77 13.24 10.92
C ASN A 131 7.63 13.71 9.72
N PRO A 132 8.12 12.80 8.86
CA PRO A 132 8.93 13.19 7.70
C PRO A 132 8.14 14.05 6.71
N GLY A 133 8.83 14.96 6.00
CA GLY A 133 8.19 15.92 5.09
C GLY A 133 7.35 15.28 3.99
N HIS A 134 7.70 14.05 3.58
CA HIS A 134 7.03 13.30 2.53
C HIS A 134 6.06 12.23 3.07
N LYS A 135 5.71 12.24 4.37
CA LYS A 135 4.87 11.20 5.01
C LYS A 135 3.59 10.86 4.22
N GLN A 136 3.02 11.86 3.56
CA GLN A 136 1.78 11.76 2.81
C GLN A 136 1.82 10.73 1.67
N ILE A 137 3.01 10.52 1.10
CA ILE A 137 3.21 9.54 0.02
C ILE A 137 2.92 8.11 0.50
N PHE A 138 3.18 7.82 1.77
CA PHE A 138 3.08 6.46 2.32
C PHE A 138 1.78 6.19 3.05
N LEU A 139 1.14 7.21 3.62
CA LEU A 139 0.08 7.02 4.62
C LEU A 139 -1.10 6.20 4.12
N ASN A 140 -1.64 6.50 2.93
CA ASN A 140 -2.82 5.79 2.43
C ASN A 140 -2.55 4.29 2.25
N ASN A 141 -1.46 3.95 1.57
CA ASN A 141 -1.12 2.56 1.27
C ASN A 141 -0.71 1.79 2.53
N ILE A 142 -0.07 2.45 3.50
CA ILE A 142 0.26 1.82 4.79
C ILE A 142 -0.99 1.57 5.63
N ILE A 143 -1.93 2.52 5.70
CA ILE A 143 -3.23 2.34 6.38
C ILE A 143 -3.97 1.15 5.77
N ILE A 144 -4.12 1.16 4.45
CA ILE A 144 -4.81 0.10 3.69
C ILE A 144 -4.15 -1.27 3.90
N SER A 145 -2.82 -1.33 3.80
CA SER A 145 -2.07 -2.59 3.90
C SER A 145 -2.09 -3.15 5.32
N LEU A 146 -1.88 -2.29 6.32
CA LEU A 146 -1.93 -2.71 7.72
C LEU A 146 -3.34 -3.17 8.10
N ALA A 147 -4.38 -2.44 7.69
CA ALA A 147 -5.77 -2.85 7.94
C ALA A 147 -6.10 -4.21 7.29
N ARG A 148 -5.70 -4.41 6.03
CA ARG A 148 -5.88 -5.71 5.35
C ARG A 148 -5.18 -6.84 6.10
N VAL A 149 -3.91 -6.67 6.47
CA VAL A 149 -3.14 -7.71 7.17
C VAL A 149 -3.74 -7.98 8.56
N SER A 150 -4.19 -6.92 9.25
CA SER A 150 -4.89 -7.00 10.54
C SER A 150 -6.12 -7.90 10.46
N ILE A 151 -6.96 -7.70 9.43
CA ILE A 151 -8.15 -8.53 9.18
C ILE A 151 -7.74 -9.98 8.88
N LYS A 152 -6.79 -10.18 7.94
CA LYS A 152 -6.35 -11.52 7.51
C LYS A 152 -5.75 -12.34 8.65
N LEU A 153 -5.05 -11.70 9.57
CA LEU A 153 -4.44 -12.33 10.74
C LEU A 153 -5.32 -12.28 11.99
N SER A 154 -6.49 -11.64 11.91
CA SER A 154 -7.37 -11.40 13.06
C SER A 154 -6.67 -10.67 14.23
N MET A 155 -5.77 -9.74 13.92
CA MET A 155 -5.03 -8.92 14.89
C MET A 155 -5.60 -7.50 14.92
N MET A 156 -6.06 -7.04 16.08
CA MET A 156 -6.85 -5.79 16.19
C MET A 156 -6.14 -4.67 16.96
N ASP A 157 -4.95 -4.92 17.50
CA ASP A 157 -4.22 -3.94 18.31
C ASP A 157 -3.60 -2.80 17.49
N ALA A 158 -3.65 -2.87 16.16
CA ALA A 158 -3.32 -1.76 15.25
C ALA A 158 -4.43 -0.71 15.12
N ILE A 159 -5.67 -0.97 15.56
CA ILE A 159 -6.82 -0.05 15.40
C ILE A 159 -6.52 1.37 15.93
N PRO A 160 -5.99 1.57 17.15
CA PRO A 160 -5.70 2.92 17.64
C PRO A 160 -4.69 3.67 16.76
N LEU A 161 -3.70 2.94 16.23
CA LEU A 161 -2.67 3.50 15.35
C LEU A 161 -3.25 3.90 13.99
N LEU A 162 -4.07 3.03 13.39
CA LEU A 162 -4.77 3.31 12.12
C LEU A 162 -5.68 4.52 12.26
N ARG A 163 -6.46 4.62 13.35
CA ARG A 163 -7.35 5.76 13.62
C ARG A 163 -6.58 7.07 13.78
N ALA A 164 -5.43 7.04 14.45
CA ALA A 164 -4.56 8.22 14.57
C ALA A 164 -4.07 8.68 13.19
N ALA A 165 -3.72 7.75 12.31
CA ALA A 165 -3.21 8.05 10.97
C ALA A 165 -4.23 8.75 10.05
N ILE A 166 -5.54 8.54 10.24
CA ILE A 166 -6.60 9.13 9.39
C ILE A 166 -6.47 10.65 9.30
N SER A 167 -6.15 11.37 10.39
CA SER A 167 -6.03 12.84 10.35
C SER A 167 -4.90 13.35 9.46
N TYR A 168 -4.03 12.44 9.02
CA TYR A 168 -2.90 12.76 8.18
C TYR A 168 -3.08 12.24 6.76
N ILE A 169 -4.24 11.73 6.34
CA ILE A 169 -4.48 11.36 4.93
C ILE A 169 -4.23 12.58 4.01
N ALA A 170 -3.67 12.33 2.84
CA ALA A 170 -3.32 13.36 1.87
C ALA A 170 -4.53 14.23 1.48
N TYR A 171 -4.30 15.52 1.23
CA TYR A 171 -5.35 16.46 0.85
C TYR A 171 -5.10 17.01 -0.57
N PRO A 172 -6.09 16.95 -1.49
CA PRO A 172 -7.40 16.32 -1.33
C PRO A 172 -7.30 14.78 -1.29
N PRO A 173 -8.18 14.08 -0.53
CA PRO A 173 -8.14 12.63 -0.46
C PRO A 173 -8.65 11.99 -1.75
N ASP A 174 -8.02 10.88 -2.15
CA ASP A 174 -8.54 10.05 -3.23
C ASP A 174 -9.81 9.32 -2.79
N THR A 175 -10.87 9.41 -3.60
CA THR A 175 -12.19 8.85 -3.25
C THR A 175 -12.20 7.32 -3.24
N ASN A 176 -11.37 6.66 -4.08
CA ASN A 176 -11.26 5.20 -4.06
C ASN A 176 -10.52 4.74 -2.81
N ASP A 177 -9.45 5.42 -2.42
CA ASP A 177 -8.72 5.15 -1.17
C ASP A 177 -9.65 5.26 0.03
N LEU A 178 -10.44 6.33 0.14
CA LEU A 178 -11.43 6.47 1.21
C LEU A 178 -12.44 5.32 1.19
N ARG A 179 -12.97 4.96 0.02
CA ARG A 179 -13.93 3.86 -0.12
C ARG A 179 -13.35 2.53 0.35
N ILE A 180 -12.09 2.27 0.05
CA ILE A 180 -11.35 1.08 0.48
C ILE A 180 -11.14 1.11 1.99
N MET A 181 -10.62 2.21 2.54
CA MET A 181 -10.38 2.37 3.98
C MET A 181 -11.66 2.18 4.80
N ILE A 182 -12.77 2.80 4.38
CA ILE A 182 -14.09 2.63 5.03
C ILE A 182 -14.50 1.15 5.06
N GLY A 183 -14.26 0.41 3.97
CA GLY A 183 -14.53 -1.03 3.93
C GLY A 183 -13.71 -1.81 4.95
N TYR A 184 -12.41 -1.54 5.04
CA TYR A 184 -11.58 -2.20 6.05
C TYR A 184 -11.93 -1.80 7.49
N PHE A 185 -12.31 -0.55 7.75
CA PHE A 185 -12.75 -0.14 9.09
C PHE A 185 -14.09 -0.77 9.48
N ASP A 186 -14.98 -1.05 8.53
CA ASP A 186 -16.18 -1.86 8.77
C ASP A 186 -15.81 -3.30 9.14
N ASP A 187 -14.91 -3.94 8.38
CA ASP A 187 -14.43 -5.30 8.66
C ASP A 187 -13.70 -5.41 10.02
N LEU A 188 -13.01 -4.34 10.43
CA LEU A 188 -12.37 -4.22 11.75
C LEU A 188 -13.36 -3.91 12.88
N ASN A 189 -14.65 -3.68 12.57
CA ASN A 189 -15.68 -3.21 13.51
C ASN A 189 -15.26 -1.90 14.23
N ASP A 190 -14.68 -0.95 13.51
CA ASP A 190 -14.22 0.35 14.05
C ASP A 190 -15.06 1.54 13.54
N PRO A 191 -16.27 1.76 14.09
CA PRO A 191 -17.12 2.87 13.67
C PRO A 191 -16.51 4.25 13.95
N GLU A 192 -15.61 4.38 14.93
CA GLU A 192 -14.96 5.65 15.23
C GLU A 192 -14.03 6.12 14.11
N SER A 193 -13.34 5.20 13.44
CA SER A 193 -12.56 5.53 12.24
C SER A 193 -13.45 5.94 11.07
N ILE A 194 -14.62 5.31 10.91
CA ILE A 194 -15.58 5.69 9.86
C ILE A 194 -16.16 7.10 10.13
N LYS A 195 -16.53 7.41 11.39
CA LYS A 195 -16.94 8.76 11.79
C LYS A 195 -15.87 9.79 11.47
N LYS A 196 -14.61 9.46 11.80
CA LYS A 196 -13.47 10.34 11.56
C LYS A 196 -13.25 10.64 10.08
N ILE A 197 -13.38 9.64 9.20
CA ILE A 197 -13.35 9.85 7.75
C ILE A 197 -14.49 10.79 7.31
N LEU A 198 -15.71 10.53 7.79
CA LEU A 198 -16.88 11.35 7.46
C LEU A 198 -16.71 12.81 7.90
N THR A 199 -16.21 13.04 9.11
CA THR A 199 -16.08 14.39 9.68
C THR A 199 -14.87 15.15 9.14
N GLU A 200 -13.74 14.48 8.94
CA GLU A 200 -12.47 15.13 8.60
C GLU A 200 -12.19 15.17 7.10
N HIS A 201 -12.69 14.21 6.30
CA HIS A 201 -12.23 14.00 4.91
C HIS A 201 -13.32 14.02 3.85
N VAL A 202 -14.58 13.76 4.19
CA VAL A 202 -15.69 13.91 3.25
C VAL A 202 -15.97 15.38 2.99
N ARG A 203 -16.18 15.74 1.71
CA ARG A 203 -16.39 17.11 1.24
C ARG A 203 -17.62 17.20 0.33
N ILE A 204 -18.05 18.44 0.07
CA ILE A 204 -19.10 18.75 -0.90
C ILE A 204 -18.70 18.14 -2.25
N GLY A 205 -19.57 17.31 -2.83
CA GLY A 205 -19.31 16.56 -4.07
C GLY A 205 -18.91 15.10 -3.87
N MET A 206 -18.67 14.64 -2.64
CA MET A 206 -18.36 13.23 -2.30
C MET A 206 -19.57 12.49 -1.71
N GLY A 207 -20.76 12.69 -2.31
CA GLY A 207 -22.02 12.18 -1.77
C GLY A 207 -22.10 10.64 -1.69
N ASP A 208 -21.36 9.94 -2.56
CA ASP A 208 -21.24 8.48 -2.53
C ASP A 208 -20.44 7.99 -1.31
N ILE A 209 -19.36 8.68 -0.96
CA ILE A 209 -18.55 8.38 0.23
C ILE A 209 -19.33 8.73 1.50
N GLU A 210 -19.99 9.89 1.53
CA GLU A 210 -20.87 10.30 2.63
C GLU A 210 -21.95 9.23 2.87
N TYR A 211 -22.68 8.85 1.82
CA TYR A 211 -23.72 7.84 1.89
C TYR A 211 -23.19 6.51 2.42
N LYS A 212 -22.01 6.08 1.96
CA LYS A 212 -21.38 4.85 2.45
C LYS A 212 -21.07 4.92 3.95
N CYS A 213 -20.46 6.01 4.42
CA CYS A 213 -20.18 6.21 5.84
C CYS A 213 -21.48 6.17 6.66
N LEU A 214 -22.50 6.94 6.27
CA LEU A 214 -23.76 7.03 7.02
C LEU A 214 -24.51 5.70 7.06
N ASN A 215 -24.53 4.95 5.95
CA ASN A 215 -25.18 3.63 5.91
C ASN A 215 -24.50 2.65 6.88
N LEU A 216 -23.17 2.62 6.91
CA LEU A 216 -22.44 1.78 7.85
C LEU A 216 -22.63 2.26 9.29
N LEU A 217 -22.55 3.56 9.55
CA LEU A 217 -22.77 4.13 10.88
C LEU A 217 -24.21 3.93 11.37
N GLN A 218 -25.21 3.81 10.49
CA GLN A 218 -26.58 3.52 10.89
C GLN A 218 -26.69 2.17 11.64
N LYS A 219 -25.80 1.22 11.35
CA LYS A 219 -25.69 -0.07 12.04
C LYS A 219 -25.01 0.05 13.42
N TYR A 220 -24.01 0.92 13.54
CA TYR A 220 -23.14 0.99 14.73
C TYR A 220 -23.51 2.12 15.70
N ASP A 221 -23.89 3.29 15.18
CA ASP A 221 -24.24 4.51 15.91
C ASP A 221 -25.36 5.29 15.19
N PRO A 222 -26.62 4.85 15.33
CA PRO A 222 -27.76 5.47 14.67
C PRO A 222 -28.06 6.90 15.17
N ASP A 223 -27.67 7.24 16.39
CA ASP A 223 -27.94 8.57 16.95
C ASP A 223 -26.95 9.61 16.41
N PHE A 224 -25.70 9.23 16.20
CA PHE A 224 -24.75 10.04 15.44
C PHE A 224 -25.27 10.34 14.02
N VAL A 225 -25.83 9.34 13.31
CA VAL A 225 -26.36 9.54 11.96
C VAL A 225 -27.54 10.53 11.94
N LYS A 226 -28.47 10.41 12.90
CA LYS A 226 -29.58 11.37 13.02
C LYS A 226 -29.07 12.78 13.25
N GLN A 227 -28.09 12.94 14.15
CA GLN A 227 -27.49 14.25 14.43
C GLN A 227 -26.80 14.82 13.18
N TRP A 228 -25.97 14.02 12.51
CA TRP A 228 -25.27 14.42 11.30
C TRP A 228 -26.25 14.90 10.23
N GLN A 229 -27.33 14.15 10.00
CA GLN A 229 -28.36 14.50 9.03
C GLN A 229 -29.05 15.81 9.38
N VAL A 230 -29.30 16.13 10.65
CA VAL A 230 -29.90 17.43 11.04
C VAL A 230 -28.93 18.59 10.78
N GLU A 231 -27.65 18.42 11.12
CA GLU A 231 -26.65 19.48 11.04
C GLU A 231 -26.16 19.75 9.60
N ASN A 232 -26.17 18.72 8.75
CA ASN A 232 -25.58 18.78 7.41
C ASN A 232 -26.60 18.54 6.29
N TRP A 233 -27.91 18.52 6.58
CA TRP A 233 -28.94 18.43 5.53
C TRP A 233 -28.78 19.58 4.54
N ARG A 234 -28.48 19.24 3.28
CA ARG A 234 -28.42 20.17 2.15
C ARG A 234 -29.33 19.67 1.05
#